data_AF-C0VY76-F1
#
_entry.id   AF-C0VY76-F1
#
_cell.length_a   1.000
_cell.length_b   1.000
_cell.length_c   1.000
_cell.angle_alpha   90.00
_cell.angle_beta   90.00
_cell.angle_gamma   90.00
#
_symmetry.space_group_name_H-M   'P 1'
#
loop_
_entity.id
_entity.type
_entity.pdbx_description
1 polymer ?
#
loop_
_entity_poly.entity_id
_entity_poly.type
_entity_poly.pdbx_seq_one_letter_code
_entity_poly.pdbx_strand_id
1 'polypeptide(L)' 'MSYTQKVISTAVLSHITRFKLTRAQMAMKLGLSLAGLNSKIYSRRYWNMNDLDRLTALGVIELVTSVDVMESAE' A
#
# COMPACT_ATOMS: atom_id res chain seq x y z
N MET A 1 -9.33 11.06 -8.29
CA MET A 1 -8.32 10.28 -7.54
C MET A 1 -7.19 9.92 -8.48
N SER A 2 -5.93 10.14 -8.12
CA SER A 2 -4.78 9.77 -8.97
C SER A 2 -4.66 8.24 -9.08
N TYR A 3 -4.20 7.75 -10.22
CA TYR A 3 -3.95 6.32 -10.47
C TYR A 3 -3.10 5.65 -9.37
N THR A 4 -2.01 6.29 -8.95
CA THR A 4 -1.09 5.80 -7.91
C THR A 4 -1.81 5.47 -6.59
N GLN A 5 -2.67 6.38 -6.11
CA GLN A 5 -3.43 6.19 -4.88
C GLN A 5 -4.37 4.97 -4.98
N LYS A 6 -4.95 4.72 -6.17
CA LYS A 6 -5.84 3.58 -6.40
C LYS A 6 -5.05 2.28 -6.38
N VAL A 7 -3.87 2.26 -7.02
CA VAL A 7 -2.95 1.12 -7.01
C VAL A 7 -2.54 0.76 -5.59
N ILE A 8 -2.17 1.75 -4.77
CA ILE A 8 -1.80 1.52 -3.36
C ILE A 8 -2.97 0.93 -2.57
N SER A 9 -4.17 1.52 -2.67
CA SER A 9 -5.35 0.99 -1.98
C SER A 9 -5.67 -0.45 -2.40
N THR A 10 -5.52 -0.78 -3.69
CA THR A 10 -5.68 -2.15 -4.20
C THR A 10 -4.62 -3.09 -3.64
N ALA A 11 -3.35 -2.69 -3.59
CA ALA A 11 -2.27 -3.50 -3.01
C ALA A 11 -2.53 -3.83 -1.54
N VAL A 12 -3.01 -2.84 -0.77
CA VAL A 12 -3.41 -3.03 0.63
C VAL A 12 -4.54 -4.05 0.75
N LEU A 13 -5.60 -3.92 -0.04
CA LEU A 13 -6.73 -4.86 -0.02
C LEU A 13 -6.31 -6.28 -0.44
N SER A 14 -5.43 -6.38 -1.43
CA SER A 14 -4.85 -7.65 -1.87
C SER A 14 -4.05 -8.31 -0.75
N HIS A 15 -3.19 -7.56 -0.07
CA HIS A 15 -2.40 -8.05 1.05
C HIS A 15 -3.28 -8.52 2.22
N ILE A 16 -4.33 -7.75 2.57
CA ILE A 16 -5.32 -8.16 3.58
C ILE A 16 -5.92 -9.53 3.22
N THR A 17 -6.28 -9.72 1.96
CA THR A 17 -6.90 -10.96 1.48
C THR A 17 -5.89 -12.13 1.49
N ARG A 18 -4.69 -11.91 0.94
CA ARG A 18 -3.61 -12.90 0.85
C ARG A 18 -3.22 -13.47 2.21
N PHE A 19 -3.09 -12.61 3.21
CA PHE A 19 -2.68 -12.98 4.56
C PHE A 19 -3.86 -13.24 5.51
N LYS A 20 -5.10 -13.29 4.99
CA LYS A 20 -6.33 -13.50 5.77
C LYS A 20 -6.45 -12.57 6.98
N LEU A 21 -5.99 -11.33 6.82
CA LEU A 21 -6.06 -10.31 7.87
C LEU A 21 -7.44 -9.65 7.87
N THR A 22 -7.85 -9.16 9.03
CA THR A 22 -8.93 -8.17 9.12
C THR A 22 -8.38 -6.78 8.80
N ARG A 23 -9.25 -5.85 8.38
CA ARG A 23 -8.87 -4.44 8.21
C ARG A 23 -8.36 -3.82 9.50
N ALA A 24 -8.90 -4.23 10.65
CA ALA A 24 -8.43 -3.75 11.95
C ALA A 24 -6.99 -4.20 12.24
N GLN A 25 -6.65 -5.45 11.95
CA GLN A 25 -5.28 -5.94 12.08
C GLN A 25 -4.30 -5.24 11.14
N MET A 26 -4.71 -4.98 9.90
CA MET A 26 -3.89 -4.22 8.96
C MET A 26 -3.69 -2.77 9.42
N ALA A 27 -4.73 -2.12 9.94
CA ALA A 27 -4.63 -0.78 10.49
C ALA A 27 -3.65 -0.73 11.67
N MET A 28 -3.72 -1.71 12.58
CA MET A 28 -2.77 -1.84 13.69
C MET A 28 -1.33 -2.01 13.20
N LYS A 29 -1.09 -2.88 12.21
CA LYS A 29 0.25 -3.06 11.61
C LYS A 29 0.79 -1.78 10.98
N LEU A 30 -0.07 -0.94 10.41
CA LEU A 30 0.29 0.35 9.84
C LEU A 30 0.36 1.48 10.87
N GLY A 31 0.07 1.22 12.16
CA GLY A 31 -0.03 2.27 13.17
C GLY A 31 -1.14 3.29 12.85
N LEU A 32 -2.24 2.84 12.27
CA LEU A 32 -3.43 3.62 11.92
C LEU A 32 -4.65 3.13 12.72
N SER A 33 -5.63 4.01 12.91
CA SER A 33 -6.97 3.57 13.33
C SER A 33 -7.71 2.90 12.17
N LEU A 34 -8.69 2.04 12.47
CA LEU A 34 -9.54 1.41 11.45
C LEU A 34 -10.23 2.45 10.56
N ALA A 35 -10.72 3.55 11.16
CA ALA A 35 -11.31 4.66 10.43
C ALA A 35 -10.28 5.38 9.53
N GLY A 36 -9.04 5.51 10.00
CA GLY A 36 -7.92 6.08 9.23
C GLY A 36 -7.59 5.23 8.01
N LEU A 37 -7.48 3.91 8.18
CA LEU A 37 -7.25 2.98 7.08
C LEU A 37 -8.41 3.04 6.06
N ASN A 38 -9.66 2.92 6.52
CA ASN A 38 -10.82 3.00 5.64
C ASN A 38 -10.88 4.33 4.88
N SER A 39 -10.54 5.44 5.54
CA SER A 39 -10.48 6.76 4.88
C SER A 39 -9.46 6.79 3.74
N LYS A 40 -8.33 6.09 3.87
CA LYS A 40 -7.33 6.01 2.80
C LYS A 40 -7.75 5.06 1.68
N ILE A 41 -8.27 3.87 2.03
CA ILE A 41 -8.77 2.89 1.07
C ILE A 41 -9.87 3.48 0.18
N TYR A 42 -10.82 4.19 0.80
CA TYR A 42 -11.94 4.84 0.12
C TYR A 42 -11.65 6.29 -0.29
N SER A 43 -10.37 6.67 -0.36
CA SER A 43 -9.92 7.89 -1.03
C SER A 43 -10.40 9.20 -0.40
N ARG A 44 -10.82 9.16 0.88
CA ARG A 44 -11.12 10.35 1.69
C ARG A 44 -9.85 11.00 2.24
N ARG A 45 -8.75 10.25 2.30
CA ARG A 45 -7.41 10.71 2.66
C ARG A 45 -6.38 10.06 1.73
N TYR A 46 -5.30 10.78 1.45
CA TYR A 46 -4.21 10.25 0.64
C TYR A 46 -3.25 9.36 1.46
N TRP A 47 -2.65 8.39 0.78
CA TRP A 47 -1.43 7.72 1.21
C TRP A 47 -0.25 8.70 1.05
N ASN A 48 0.42 9.00 2.16
CA ASN A 48 1.59 9.87 2.21
C ASN A 48 2.88 9.02 2.30
N MET A 49 4.04 9.67 2.23
CA MET A 49 5.33 8.97 2.23
C MET A 49 5.53 8.05 3.44
N ASN A 50 5.18 8.52 4.65
CA ASN A 50 5.28 7.69 5.85
C ASN A 50 4.40 6.44 5.77
N ASP A 51 3.22 6.52 5.15
CA ASP A 51 2.40 5.33 4.93
C ASP A 51 3.07 4.38 3.93
N LEU A 52 3.68 4.91 2.86
CA LEU A 52 4.40 4.12 1.86
C LEU A 52 5.58 3.38 2.47
N ASP A 53 6.35 4.03 3.35
CA ASP A 53 7.47 3.41 4.06
C ASP A 53 6.98 2.25 4.93
N ARG A 54 5.87 2.44 5.66
CA ARG A 54 5.26 1.39 6.48
C ARG A 54 4.71 0.24 5.64
N LEU A 55 4.07 0.55 4.52
CA LEU A 55 3.55 -0.44 3.58
C LEU A 55 4.69 -1.26 2.96
N THR A 56 5.80 -0.62 2.64
CA THR A 56 7.02 -1.27 2.13
C THR A 56 7.62 -2.19 3.19
N ALA A 57 7.76 -1.71 4.43
CA ALA A 57 8.26 -2.51 5.55
C ALA A 57 7.38 -3.75 5.85
N LEU A 58 6.08 -3.68 5.55
CA LEU A 58 5.14 -4.79 5.67
C LEU A 58 5.10 -5.71 4.43
N GLY A 59 5.87 -5.42 3.39
CA GLY A 59 5.83 -6.18 2.13
C GLY A 59 4.49 -6.06 1.40
N VAL A 60 3.79 -4.93 1.57
CA VAL A 60 2.51 -4.66 0.89
C VAL A 60 2.76 -4.02 -0.47
N ILE A 61 3.71 -3.08 -0.49
CA ILE A 61 4.27 -2.53 -1.71
C ILE A 61 5.67 -3.13 -1.78
N GLU A 62 5.85 -4.08 -2.67
CA GLU A 62 7.20 -4.38 -3.13
C GLU A 62 7.60 -3.15 -3.95
N LEU A 63 8.55 -2.37 -3.43
CA LEU A 63 9.25 -1.41 -4.26
C LEU A 63 9.72 -2.20 -5.47
N VAL A 64 9.21 -1.86 -6.64
CA VAL A 64 9.75 -2.33 -7.91
C VAL A 64 11.13 -1.69 -8.03
N THR A 65 12.08 -2.22 -7.27
CA THR A 65 13.52 -2.05 -7.43
C THR A 65 14.04 -3.30 -8.13
N SER A 66 13.39 -3.68 -9.23
CA SER A 66 14.12 -4.07 -10.43
C SER A 66 14.22 -2.76 -11.20
N VAL A 67 15.34 -2.03 -11.19
CA VAL A 67 16.48 -2.33 -12.07
C VAL A 67 16.01 -3.18 -13.25
N ASP A 68 15.23 -2.54 -14.11
CA ASP A 68 14.99 -2.90 -15.48
C ASP A 68 14.50 -1.61 -16.19
N VAL A 69 15.17 -0.47 -16.01
CA VAL A 69 16.41 -0.08 -16.72
C VAL A 69 17.24 -1.25 -17.28
N MET A 70 16.65 -2.07 -18.15
CA MET A 70 17.28 -2.33 -19.44
C MET A 70 17.14 -1.04 -20.27
N GLU A 71 17.90 -0.02 -19.88
CA GLU A 71 18.65 0.66 -20.92
C GLU A 71 19.54 -0.41 -21.55
N SER A 72 19.63 -0.37 -22.88
CA SER A 72 20.70 -1.02 -23.64
C SER A 72 20.58 -2.53 -23.89
N ALA A 73 19.56 -2.94 -24.64
CA ALA A 73 19.74 -4.02 -25.60
C ALA A 73 18.96 -3.67 -26.88
N GLU A 74 19.64 -2.92 -27.75
CA GLU A 74 19.50 -2.80 -29.21
C GLU A 74 18.15 -2.39 -29.82
#